data_AF-A0A5K7WYS0-F1
#
_entry.id   AF-A0A5K7WYS0-F1
#
_cell.length_a   1.000
_cell.length_b   1.000
_cell.length_c   1.000
_cell.angle_alpha   90.00
_cell.angle_beta   90.00
_cell.angle_gamma   90.00
#
_symmetry.space_group_name_H-M   'P 1'
#
loop_
_entity.id
_entity.type
_entity.pdbx_description
1 polymer ?
#
loop_
_entity_poly.entity_id
_entity_poly.type
_entity_poly.pdbx_seq_one_letter_code
_entity_poly.pdbx_strand_id
1 'polypeptide(L)'
;MKVPETVDQLIKVYQQAQEYLQYIIAMKQARGSLTQYQESTLAAVSEQLATLEEISKRFAQKRIPKDYWKGVDEVIQQVQSIGAEIGTAATYAAIHQRAIETLVENMVLDFSEALRFVGREVSDTIRQIGLHVIAEKLATNQTVREAQKRMQQRLIEKGVIGIKDRRGRLIGLDTYAALVARTTSREATNTAKINHLQENGYDLVKISSHATTCPICAPLQGRVYSISGNDPRYPKLERAFSSHMTIHPNCRHVVLPYVEGLADDSEGDREFSNRPFDIDPRSQKEIDRYNREQKEKAKRRADFKQWQKYKTLLGNRAPKTFEAFRRIKIHNENRFYELKTLYKSETIRMKIASGEITKKINPDKQARHMFGNPAYENYKRDLKKEGVNGPSYLTISLSEAQDLVNKYAGTGRIWLNGSLNFANSETIIQNDRKIGYYIDKDGNEHLTGNFDIRYSKTGTHIFPTG
;
A
#
# COMPACT_ATOMS: atom_id res chain seq x y z
N MET A 1 -4.10 23.60 5.68
CA MET A 1 -3.75 22.38 6.44
C MET A 1 -2.48 22.63 7.25
N LYS A 2 -2.33 22.09 8.46
CA LYS A 2 -1.15 22.33 9.31
C LYS A 2 0.09 21.63 8.71
N VAL A 3 1.19 22.36 8.56
CA VAL A 3 2.46 21.81 8.03
C VAL A 3 3.03 20.81 9.07
N PRO A 4 3.42 19.59 8.67
CA PRO A 4 4.06 18.64 9.57
C PRO A 4 5.36 19.20 10.15
N GLU A 5 5.64 18.91 11.42
CA GLU A 5 6.87 19.33 12.11
C GLU A 5 7.90 18.21 12.22
N THR A 6 7.43 16.96 12.14
CA THR A 6 8.27 15.77 12.21
C THR A 6 8.11 14.91 10.97
N VAL A 7 9.15 14.13 10.67
CA VAL A 7 9.11 13.13 9.59
C VAL A 7 7.95 12.15 9.80
N ASP A 8 7.66 11.73 11.04
CA ASP A 8 6.56 10.81 11.31
C ASP A 8 5.17 11.45 11.09
N GLN A 9 5.03 12.75 11.33
CA GLN A 9 3.81 13.48 10.97
C GLN A 9 3.65 13.58 9.45
N LEU A 10 4.72 13.84 8.70
CA LEU A 10 4.69 13.85 7.23
C LEU A 10 4.29 12.47 6.68
N ILE A 11 4.88 11.40 7.21
CA ILE A 11 4.53 10.02 6.83
C ILE A 11 3.03 9.76 7.04
N LYS A 12 2.46 10.19 8.17
CA LYS A 12 1.02 10.04 8.43
C LYS A 12 0.16 10.79 7.42
N VAL A 13 0.54 12.01 7.03
CA VAL A 13 -0.16 12.78 5.98
C VAL A 13 -0.16 12.01 4.66
N TYR A 14 0.99 11.47 4.27
CA TYR A 14 1.10 10.67 3.05
C TYR A 14 0.31 9.36 3.11
N GLN A 15 0.25 8.70 4.28
CA GLN A 15 -0.58 7.51 4.48
C GLN A 15 -2.07 7.83 4.32
N GLN A 16 -2.53 8.91 4.96
CA GLN A 16 -3.91 9.38 4.83
C GLN A 16 -4.25 9.77 3.40
N ALA A 17 -3.35 10.46 2.70
CA ALA A 17 -3.53 10.81 1.30
C ALA A 17 -3.61 9.56 0.42
N GLN A 18 -2.77 8.55 0.65
CA GLN A 18 -2.83 7.29 -0.08
C GLN A 18 -4.16 6.55 0.18
N GLU A 19 -4.64 6.50 1.42
CA GLU A 19 -5.96 5.94 1.75
C GLU A 19 -7.11 6.71 1.08
N TYR A 20 -7.02 8.04 1.07
CA TYR A 20 -8.02 8.90 0.44
C TYR A 20 -8.04 8.77 -1.09
N LEU A 21 -6.87 8.68 -1.72
CA LEU A 21 -6.76 8.40 -3.16
C LEU A 21 -7.36 7.02 -3.49
N GLN A 22 -7.07 5.99 -2.67
CA GLN A 22 -7.70 4.68 -2.83
C GLN A 22 -9.22 4.79 -2.71
N TYR A 23 -9.73 5.56 -1.74
CA TYR A 23 -11.15 5.81 -1.56
C TYR A 23 -11.78 6.54 -2.76
N ILE A 24 -11.14 7.60 -3.28
CA ILE A 24 -11.64 8.33 -4.48
C ILE A 24 -11.77 7.37 -5.66
N ILE A 25 -10.72 6.58 -5.91
CA ILE A 25 -10.67 5.63 -7.02
C ILE A 25 -11.70 4.50 -6.83
N ALA A 26 -11.89 4.04 -5.60
CA ALA A 26 -12.68 2.86 -5.28
C ALA A 26 -14.13 3.15 -4.94
N MET A 27 -14.52 4.33 -4.46
CA MET A 27 -15.79 4.54 -3.75
C MET A 27 -16.49 5.86 -4.08
N LYS A 28 -15.90 6.76 -4.89
CA LYS A 28 -16.58 7.97 -5.34
C LYS A 28 -17.84 7.57 -6.12
N GLN A 29 -19.00 8.11 -5.73
CA GLN A 29 -20.25 7.81 -6.42
C GLN A 29 -20.12 8.15 -7.91
N ALA A 30 -20.29 7.16 -8.76
CA ALA A 30 -20.35 7.38 -10.18
C ALA A 30 -21.63 8.14 -10.52
N ARG A 31 -21.49 9.41 -10.92
CA ARG A 31 -22.58 10.27 -11.40
C ARG A 31 -22.29 10.62 -12.85
N GLY A 32 -23.36 10.74 -13.64
CA GLY A 32 -23.25 11.09 -15.05
C GLY A 32 -22.69 9.95 -15.92
N SER A 33 -22.09 10.32 -17.05
CA SER A 33 -21.50 9.38 -18.01
C SER A 33 -20.22 8.73 -17.46
N LEU A 34 -19.77 7.65 -18.09
CA LEU A 34 -18.50 7.01 -17.75
C LEU A 34 -17.31 7.98 -17.94
N THR A 35 -17.37 8.83 -18.97
CA THR A 35 -16.38 9.89 -19.22
C THR A 35 -16.35 10.92 -18.09
N GLN A 36 -17.52 11.42 -17.66
CA GLN A 36 -17.61 12.36 -16.53
C GLN A 36 -17.08 11.76 -15.22
N TYR A 37 -17.37 10.47 -14.98
CA TYR A 37 -16.81 9.74 -13.84
C TYR A 37 -15.28 9.69 -13.90
N GLN A 38 -14.73 9.34 -15.07
CA GLN A 38 -13.28 9.29 -15.29
C GLN A 38 -12.62 10.66 -15.05
N GLU A 39 -13.13 11.72 -15.66
CA GLU A 39 -12.62 13.09 -15.52
C GLU A 39 -12.67 13.57 -14.07
N SER A 40 -13.80 13.35 -13.38
CA SER A 40 -13.96 13.75 -11.98
C SER A 40 -13.05 12.96 -11.03
N THR A 41 -12.67 11.73 -11.40
CA THR A 41 -11.72 10.91 -10.62
C THR A 41 -10.30 11.43 -10.82
N LEU A 42 -9.92 11.72 -12.07
CA LEU A 42 -8.63 12.31 -12.40
C LEU A 42 -8.42 13.65 -11.71
N ALA A 43 -9.41 14.54 -11.76
CA ALA A 43 -9.35 15.86 -11.11
C ALA A 43 -9.10 15.74 -9.60
N ALA A 44 -9.80 14.83 -8.92
CA ALA A 44 -9.62 14.60 -7.49
C ALA A 44 -8.24 14.01 -7.14
N VAL A 45 -7.70 13.15 -8.00
CA VAL A 45 -6.31 12.66 -7.85
C VAL A 45 -5.32 13.82 -7.99
N SER A 46 -5.46 14.64 -9.04
CA SER A 46 -4.59 15.79 -9.28
C SER A 46 -4.60 16.79 -8.14
N GLU A 47 -5.78 17.12 -7.60
CA GLU A 47 -5.95 18.01 -6.45
C GLU A 47 -5.23 17.48 -5.20
N GLN A 48 -5.36 16.18 -4.92
CA GLN A 48 -4.71 15.56 -3.78
C GLN A 48 -3.19 15.52 -3.92
N LEU A 49 -2.66 15.29 -5.13
CA LEU A 49 -1.22 15.32 -5.39
C LEU A 49 -0.65 16.75 -5.27
N ALA A 50 -1.35 17.76 -5.79
CA ALA A 50 -0.97 19.16 -5.63
C ALA A 50 -0.95 19.59 -4.14
N THR A 51 -1.92 19.09 -3.36
CA THR A 51 -1.95 19.29 -1.91
C THR A 51 -0.71 18.69 -1.23
N LEU A 52 -0.30 17.47 -1.62
CA LEU A 52 0.92 16.85 -1.11
C LEU A 52 2.19 17.60 -1.50
N GLU A 53 2.25 18.12 -2.72
CA GLU A 53 3.39 18.90 -3.22
C GLU A 53 3.61 20.16 -2.37
N GLU A 54 2.55 20.92 -2.11
CA GLU A 54 2.62 22.13 -1.28
C GLU A 54 3.01 21.84 0.18
N ILE A 55 2.49 20.75 0.76
CA ILE A 55 2.87 20.33 2.12
C ILE A 55 4.35 19.96 2.18
N SER A 56 4.82 19.19 1.21
CA SER A 56 6.20 18.72 1.15
C SER A 56 7.18 19.87 0.93
N LYS A 57 6.79 20.86 0.11
CA LYS A 57 7.53 22.10 -0.04
C LYS A 57 7.69 22.85 1.28
N ARG A 58 6.57 23.13 1.97
CA ARG A 58 6.61 23.81 3.28
C ARG A 58 7.35 23.01 4.34
N PHE A 59 7.21 21.67 4.30
CA PHE A 59 7.95 20.79 5.20
C PHE A 59 9.45 20.93 4.98
N ALA A 60 9.94 20.85 3.73
CA ALA A 60 11.35 21.00 3.41
C ALA A 60 11.90 22.35 3.89
N GLN A 61 11.20 23.44 3.55
CA GLN A 61 11.56 24.82 3.93
C GLN A 61 11.68 25.03 5.45
N LYS A 62 10.87 24.34 6.26
CA LYS A 62 10.92 24.45 7.73
C LYS A 62 11.90 23.46 8.35
N ARG A 63 11.96 22.23 7.83
CA ARG A 63 12.65 21.10 8.46
C ARG A 63 14.15 21.14 8.22
N ILE A 64 14.56 21.37 6.98
CA ILE A 64 15.98 21.29 6.59
C ILE A 64 16.84 22.34 7.29
N PRO A 65 16.46 23.63 7.38
CA PRO A 65 17.24 24.60 8.15
C PRO A 65 17.39 24.19 9.62
N LYS A 66 16.31 23.66 10.22
CA LYS A 66 16.33 23.21 11.62
C LYS A 66 17.28 22.02 11.82
N ASP A 67 17.22 21.02 10.96
CA ASP A 67 18.10 19.85 11.06
C ASP A 67 19.57 20.23 10.76
N TYR A 68 19.81 21.15 9.82
CA TYR A 68 21.15 21.65 9.52
C TYR A 68 21.77 22.35 10.74
N TRP A 69 21.09 23.35 11.31
CA TRP A 69 21.59 24.09 12.47
C TRP A 69 21.74 23.20 13.70
N LYS A 70 20.85 22.22 13.89
CA LYS A 70 21.04 21.19 14.91
C LYS A 70 22.35 20.42 14.70
N GLY A 71 22.73 20.12 13.45
CA GLY A 71 24.00 19.47 13.13
C GLY A 71 25.21 20.31 13.55
N VAL A 72 25.16 21.64 13.32
CA VAL A 72 26.18 22.59 13.77
C VAL A 72 26.29 22.59 15.29
N ASP A 73 25.17 22.73 16.00
CA ASP A 73 25.16 22.72 17.48
C ASP A 73 25.71 21.40 18.03
N GLU A 74 25.31 20.27 17.43
CA GLU A 74 25.79 18.94 17.83
C GLU A 74 27.31 18.81 17.65
N VAL A 75 27.89 19.31 16.55
CA VAL A 75 29.34 19.17 16.35
C VAL A 75 30.14 20.08 17.26
N ILE A 76 29.65 21.30 17.53
CA ILE A 76 30.29 22.22 18.49
C ILE A 76 30.38 21.55 19.86
N GLN A 77 29.26 21.02 20.34
CA GLN A 77 29.21 20.31 21.62
C GLN A 77 30.13 19.09 21.64
N GLN A 78 30.18 18.32 20.53
CA GLN A 78 31.03 17.14 20.42
C GLN A 78 32.52 17.50 20.45
N VAL A 79 32.95 18.53 19.72
CA VAL A 79 34.37 18.98 19.71
C VAL A 79 34.78 19.55 21.07
N GLN A 80 33.92 20.34 21.71
CA GLN A 80 34.19 20.84 23.07
C GLN A 80 34.28 19.70 24.10
N SER A 81 33.43 18.68 23.98
CA SER A 81 33.43 17.53 24.92
C SER A 81 34.70 16.68 24.87
N ILE A 82 35.43 16.70 23.75
CA ILE A 82 36.73 16.01 23.61
C ILE A 82 37.92 16.91 23.96
N GLY A 83 37.68 18.13 24.44
CA GLY A 83 38.73 19.05 24.89
C GLY A 83 39.37 19.89 23.78
N ALA A 84 38.73 19.99 22.61
CA ALA A 84 39.22 20.77 21.48
C ALA A 84 38.42 22.08 21.30
N GLU A 85 39.06 23.10 20.73
CA GLU A 85 38.44 24.43 20.50
C GLU A 85 37.79 24.52 19.12
N ILE A 86 36.58 25.06 19.05
CA ILE A 86 35.88 25.28 17.78
C ILE A 86 35.16 26.63 17.77
N GLY A 87 35.27 27.32 16.64
CA GLY A 87 34.66 28.63 16.43
C GLY A 87 33.13 28.56 16.34
N THR A 88 32.48 29.72 16.40
CA THR A 88 31.03 29.82 16.24
C THR A 88 30.62 29.86 14.77
N ALA A 89 29.38 29.48 14.48
CA ALA A 89 28.88 29.44 13.11
C ALA A 89 28.62 30.83 12.48
N ALA A 90 28.63 31.91 13.29
CA ALA A 90 28.36 33.27 12.83
C ALA A 90 29.37 33.74 11.76
N THR A 91 30.61 33.25 11.83
CA THR A 91 31.71 33.62 10.92
C THR A 91 31.45 33.20 9.46
N TYR A 92 30.66 32.13 9.23
CA TYR A 92 30.48 31.52 7.91
C TYR A 92 29.00 31.40 7.48
N ALA A 93 28.15 32.29 7.99
CA ALA A 93 26.70 32.26 7.79
C ALA A 93 26.28 32.12 6.31
N ALA A 94 27.01 32.75 5.37
CA ALA A 94 26.71 32.67 3.94
C ALA A 94 26.92 31.27 3.33
N ILE A 95 27.92 30.51 3.80
CA ILE A 95 28.21 29.15 3.32
C ILE A 95 27.12 28.20 3.81
N HIS A 96 26.78 28.27 5.10
CA HIS A 96 25.69 27.50 5.69
C HIS A 96 24.36 27.78 4.99
N GLN A 97 24.07 29.06 4.69
CA GLN A 97 22.84 29.44 4.00
C GLN A 97 22.70 28.80 2.61
N ARG A 98 23.77 28.82 1.79
CA ARG A 98 23.77 28.16 0.46
C ARG A 98 23.62 26.65 0.54
N ALA A 99 24.23 26.02 1.54
CA ALA A 99 24.09 24.59 1.78
C ALA A 99 22.64 24.23 2.15
N ILE A 100 22.01 25.02 3.02
CA ILE A 100 20.61 24.87 3.40
C ILE A 100 19.69 25.02 2.18
N GLU A 101 19.91 26.04 1.34
CA GLU A 101 19.11 26.28 0.13
C GLU A 101 19.18 25.10 -0.83
N THR A 102 20.38 24.61 -1.15
CA THR A 102 20.60 23.42 -1.99
C THR A 102 19.85 22.19 -1.44
N LEU A 103 19.92 21.96 -0.13
CA LEU A 103 19.27 20.81 0.51
C LEU A 103 17.73 20.92 0.50
N VAL A 104 17.21 22.13 0.68
CA VAL A 104 15.76 22.39 0.55
C VAL A 104 15.32 22.13 -0.88
N GLU A 105 16.04 22.66 -1.87
CA GLU A 105 15.75 22.48 -3.29
C GLU A 105 15.75 21.00 -3.69
N ASN A 106 16.79 20.25 -3.31
CA ASN A 106 16.88 18.81 -3.58
C ASN A 106 15.69 18.05 -3.01
N MET A 107 15.31 18.32 -1.75
CA MET A 107 14.17 17.67 -1.13
C MET A 107 12.85 18.00 -1.85
N VAL A 108 12.66 19.27 -2.23
CA VAL A 108 11.48 19.70 -2.99
C VAL A 108 11.42 19.02 -4.35
N LEU A 109 12.54 18.95 -5.07
CA LEU A 109 12.65 18.30 -6.37
C LEU A 109 12.32 16.80 -6.27
N ASP A 110 12.90 16.09 -5.31
CA ASP A 110 12.63 14.66 -5.08
C ASP A 110 11.14 14.38 -4.86
N PHE A 111 10.48 15.18 -4.02
CA PHE A 111 9.03 15.06 -3.82
C PHE A 111 8.24 15.37 -5.09
N SER A 112 8.60 16.44 -5.78
CA SER A 112 7.87 16.91 -6.98
C SER A 112 8.01 15.91 -8.13
N GLU A 113 9.18 15.31 -8.34
CA GLU A 113 9.37 14.24 -9.32
C GLU A 113 8.55 13.00 -9.01
N ALA A 114 8.57 12.58 -7.75
CA ALA A 114 7.81 11.42 -7.30
C ALA A 114 6.30 11.60 -7.43
N LEU A 115 5.77 12.76 -7.03
CA LEU A 115 4.36 13.08 -7.16
C LEU A 115 3.93 13.20 -8.63
N ARG A 116 4.75 13.83 -9.48
CA ARG A 116 4.51 13.88 -10.95
C ARG A 116 4.50 12.48 -11.56
N PHE A 117 5.43 11.60 -11.18
CA PHE A 117 5.47 10.22 -11.64
C PHE A 117 4.18 9.47 -11.27
N VAL A 118 3.78 9.53 -10.00
CA VAL A 118 2.54 8.88 -9.53
C VAL A 118 1.32 9.46 -10.24
N GLY A 119 1.25 10.78 -10.41
CA GLY A 119 0.15 11.44 -11.12
C GLY A 119 0.00 10.93 -12.56
N ARG A 120 1.11 10.74 -13.29
CA ARG A 120 1.09 10.16 -14.64
C ARG A 120 0.62 8.70 -14.63
N GLU A 121 1.23 7.84 -13.81
CA GLU A 121 0.89 6.42 -13.75
C GLU A 121 -0.59 6.18 -13.36
N VAL A 122 -1.10 6.94 -12.40
CA VAL A 122 -2.52 6.87 -12.01
C VAL A 122 -3.42 7.35 -13.14
N SER A 123 -3.05 8.46 -13.80
CA SER A 123 -3.82 8.99 -14.92
C SER A 123 -3.90 8.01 -16.09
N ASP A 124 -2.77 7.40 -16.45
CA ASP A 124 -2.68 6.44 -17.55
C ASP A 124 -3.45 5.16 -17.22
N THR A 125 -3.34 4.67 -15.98
CA THR A 125 -4.12 3.52 -15.51
C THR A 125 -5.62 3.77 -15.61
N ILE A 126 -6.09 4.94 -15.14
CA ILE A 126 -7.51 5.32 -15.20
C ILE A 126 -7.99 5.42 -16.65
N ARG A 127 -7.20 6.03 -17.54
CA ARG A 127 -7.53 6.15 -18.96
C ARG A 127 -7.60 4.79 -19.65
N GLN A 128 -6.59 3.94 -19.46
CA GLN A 128 -6.55 2.60 -20.06
C GLN A 128 -7.73 1.74 -19.61
N ILE A 129 -8.01 1.71 -18.30
CA ILE A 129 -9.16 0.97 -17.77
C ILE A 129 -10.47 1.54 -18.32
N GLY A 130 -10.61 2.87 -18.38
CA GLY A 130 -11.78 3.54 -18.95
C GLY A 130 -12.04 3.11 -20.40
N LEU A 131 -11.01 3.14 -21.25
CA LEU A 131 -11.10 2.70 -22.64
C LEU A 131 -11.52 1.23 -22.76
N HIS A 132 -10.91 0.33 -21.98
CA HIS A 132 -11.29 -1.08 -21.98
C HIS A 132 -12.74 -1.29 -21.56
N VAL A 133 -13.19 -0.59 -20.52
CA VAL A 133 -14.57 -0.70 -20.03
C VAL A 133 -15.58 -0.15 -21.05
N ILE A 134 -15.26 0.94 -21.76
CA ILE A 134 -16.09 1.46 -22.85
C ILE A 134 -16.23 0.41 -23.95
N ALA A 135 -15.12 -0.20 -24.38
CA ALA A 135 -15.13 -1.25 -25.40
C ALA A 135 -15.95 -2.49 -24.94
N GLU A 136 -15.75 -2.94 -23.70
CA GLU A 136 -16.53 -4.04 -23.10
C GLU A 136 -18.03 -3.73 -23.10
N LYS A 137 -18.40 -2.51 -22.69
CA LYS A 137 -19.79 -2.07 -22.65
C LYS A 137 -20.45 -2.14 -24.03
N LEU A 138 -19.76 -1.67 -25.07
CA LEU A 138 -20.25 -1.70 -26.44
C LEU A 138 -20.40 -3.13 -26.97
N ALA A 139 -19.46 -4.02 -26.64
CA ALA A 139 -19.49 -5.41 -27.09
C ALA A 139 -20.57 -6.27 -26.38
N THR A 140 -20.92 -5.93 -25.14
CA THR A 140 -21.76 -6.78 -24.28
C THR A 140 -23.12 -6.18 -23.92
N ASN A 141 -23.48 -5.03 -24.51
CA ASN A 141 -24.71 -4.28 -24.19
C ASN A 141 -24.88 -3.99 -22.69
N GLN A 142 -23.77 -3.83 -21.94
CA GLN A 142 -23.83 -3.48 -20.53
C GLN A 142 -24.49 -2.11 -20.30
N THR A 143 -25.17 -1.98 -19.18
CA THR A 143 -25.67 -0.69 -18.71
C THR A 143 -24.51 0.23 -18.31
N VAL A 144 -24.73 1.55 -18.32
CA VAL A 144 -23.73 2.52 -17.83
C VAL A 144 -23.33 2.22 -16.38
N ARG A 145 -24.28 1.79 -15.55
CA ARG A 145 -24.02 1.44 -14.14
C ARG A 145 -23.12 0.22 -14.01
N GLU A 146 -23.33 -0.82 -14.80
CA GLU A 146 -22.48 -2.01 -14.80
C GLU A 146 -21.07 -1.68 -15.29
N ALA A 147 -20.95 -0.88 -16.35
CA ALA A 147 -19.65 -0.40 -16.84
C ALA A 147 -18.91 0.41 -15.76
N GLN A 148 -19.58 1.31 -15.04
CA GLN A 148 -19.00 2.04 -13.92
C GLN A 148 -18.53 1.10 -12.80
N LYS A 149 -19.33 0.07 -12.45
CA LYS A 149 -18.93 -0.96 -11.47
C LYS A 149 -17.76 -1.81 -11.94
N ARG A 150 -17.69 -2.11 -13.23
CA ARG A 150 -16.56 -2.81 -13.87
C ARG A 150 -15.28 -1.97 -13.82
N MET A 151 -15.37 -0.68 -14.08
CA MET A 151 -14.25 0.26 -13.93
C MET A 151 -13.77 0.30 -12.48
N GLN A 152 -14.68 0.48 -11.53
CA GLN A 152 -14.40 0.47 -10.08
C GLN A 152 -13.67 -0.82 -9.67
N GLN A 153 -14.17 -1.98 -10.12
CA GLN A 153 -13.55 -3.27 -9.87
C GLN A 153 -12.13 -3.36 -10.43
N ARG A 154 -11.95 -3.06 -11.73
CA ARG A 154 -10.64 -3.12 -12.39
C ARG A 154 -9.63 -2.19 -11.71
N LEU A 155 -10.06 -1.01 -11.25
CA LEU A 155 -9.21 -0.07 -10.52
C LEU A 155 -8.78 -0.60 -9.14
N ILE A 156 -9.71 -1.19 -8.38
CA ILE A 156 -9.42 -1.84 -7.09
C ILE A 156 -8.47 -3.04 -7.27
N GLU A 157 -8.70 -3.87 -8.29
CA GLU A 157 -7.87 -5.03 -8.61
C GLU A 157 -6.46 -4.64 -9.05
N LYS A 158 -6.36 -3.61 -9.89
CA LYS A 158 -5.07 -3.12 -10.38
C LYS A 158 -4.27 -2.50 -9.24
N GLY A 159 -4.92 -1.82 -8.29
CA GLY A 159 -4.32 -1.32 -7.06
C GLY A 159 -3.07 -0.49 -7.33
N VAL A 160 -3.22 0.69 -7.92
CA VAL A 160 -2.08 1.47 -8.44
C VAL A 160 -2.01 2.81 -7.76
N ILE A 161 -1.28 2.87 -6.64
CA ILE A 161 -0.71 4.13 -6.15
C ILE A 161 0.66 3.79 -5.60
N GLY A 162 1.70 4.05 -6.38
CA GLY A 162 3.07 3.86 -5.98
C GLY A 162 4.07 4.20 -7.08
N ILE A 163 5.32 4.36 -6.69
CA ILE A 163 6.45 4.73 -7.53
C ILE A 163 7.17 3.46 -7.96
N LYS A 164 7.49 3.32 -9.24
CA LYS A 164 8.33 2.21 -9.70
C LYS A 164 9.78 2.54 -9.41
N ASP A 165 10.48 1.66 -8.71
CA ASP A 165 11.93 1.78 -8.56
C ASP A 165 12.68 1.27 -9.81
N ARG A 166 14.01 1.43 -9.82
CA ARG A 166 14.87 0.96 -10.92
C ARG A 166 14.76 -0.54 -11.22
N ARG A 167 14.23 -1.35 -10.29
CA ARG A 167 14.02 -2.79 -10.43
C ARG A 167 12.56 -3.13 -10.78
N GLY A 168 11.74 -2.14 -11.13
CA GLY A 168 10.32 -2.28 -11.47
C GLY A 168 9.41 -2.55 -10.28
N ARG A 169 9.90 -2.46 -9.03
CA ARG A 169 9.08 -2.69 -7.83
C ARG A 169 8.24 -1.46 -7.54
N LEU A 170 6.97 -1.67 -7.21
CA LEU A 170 6.06 -0.60 -6.80
C LEU A 170 6.26 -0.26 -5.31
N ILE A 171 6.68 0.97 -5.03
CA ILE A 171 6.90 1.54 -3.70
C ILE A 171 5.70 2.44 -3.35
N GLY A 172 5.09 2.27 -2.18
CA GLY A 172 4.00 3.14 -1.73
C GLY A 172 4.43 4.59 -1.59
N LEU A 173 3.52 5.53 -1.80
CA LEU A 173 3.84 6.96 -1.76
C LEU A 173 4.32 7.38 -0.37
N ASP A 174 3.72 6.81 0.69
CA ASP A 174 4.15 6.98 2.07
C ASP A 174 5.59 6.50 2.33
N THR A 175 5.94 5.36 1.74
CA THR A 175 7.26 4.73 1.89
C THR A 175 8.33 5.57 1.22
N TYR A 176 8.03 6.12 0.04
CA TYR A 176 8.95 7.03 -0.64
C TYR A 176 9.07 8.37 0.07
N ALA A 177 7.97 8.94 0.55
CA ALA A 177 8.03 10.18 1.34
C ALA A 177 8.86 10.01 2.62
N ALA A 178 8.74 8.85 3.29
CA ALA A 178 9.58 8.49 4.41
C ALA A 178 11.07 8.41 4.03
N LEU A 179 11.36 7.85 2.85
CA LEU A 179 12.72 7.69 2.32
C LEU A 179 13.38 9.05 2.09
N VAL A 180 12.74 9.92 1.32
CA VAL A 180 13.23 11.29 1.01
C VAL A 180 13.42 12.04 2.32
N ALA A 181 12.37 12.11 3.15
CA ALA A 181 12.44 12.88 4.39
C ALA A 181 13.54 12.42 5.35
N ARG A 182 13.72 11.10 5.54
CA ARG A 182 14.78 10.60 6.43
C ARG A 182 16.18 10.80 5.84
N THR A 183 16.32 10.64 4.52
CA THR A 183 17.62 10.74 3.85
C THR A 183 18.09 12.20 3.84
N THR A 184 17.27 13.13 3.36
CA THR A 184 17.65 14.55 3.29
C THR A 184 17.81 15.18 4.67
N SER A 185 17.02 14.76 5.68
CA SER A 185 17.24 15.22 7.06
C SER A 185 18.61 14.78 7.59
N ARG A 186 19.05 13.56 7.25
CA ARG A 186 20.36 13.06 7.66
C ARG A 186 21.49 13.73 6.87
N GLU A 187 21.33 13.85 5.57
CA GLU A 187 22.21 14.62 4.70
C GLU A 187 22.44 16.03 5.29
N ALA A 188 21.36 16.75 5.63
CA ALA A 188 21.47 18.08 6.23
C ALA A 188 22.31 18.11 7.50
N THR A 189 22.08 17.18 8.45
CA THR A 189 22.90 17.10 9.66
C THR A 189 24.36 16.77 9.35
N ASN A 190 24.65 15.83 8.45
CA ASN A 190 26.04 15.44 8.15
C ASN A 190 26.78 16.54 7.41
N THR A 191 26.15 17.17 6.42
CA THR A 191 26.71 18.32 5.68
C THR A 191 27.02 19.48 6.63
N ALA A 192 26.13 19.78 7.57
CA ALA A 192 26.38 20.81 8.58
C ALA A 192 27.63 20.53 9.41
N LYS A 193 27.78 19.31 9.91
CA LYS A 193 28.95 18.90 10.71
C LYS A 193 30.24 18.99 9.90
N ILE A 194 30.23 18.50 8.67
CA ILE A 194 31.39 18.49 7.78
C ILE A 194 31.83 19.91 7.45
N ASN A 195 30.91 20.75 6.99
CA ASN A 195 31.23 22.14 6.65
C ASN A 195 31.85 22.87 7.84
N HIS A 196 31.19 22.75 9.02
CA HIS A 196 31.66 23.46 10.21
C HIS A 196 33.02 22.95 10.72
N LEU A 197 33.32 21.66 10.57
CA LEU A 197 34.63 21.11 10.88
C LEU A 197 35.71 21.66 9.94
N GLN A 198 35.47 21.62 8.63
CA GLN A 198 36.42 22.12 7.64
C GLN A 198 36.70 23.62 7.79
N GLU A 199 35.66 24.41 8.07
CA GLU A 199 35.76 25.85 8.34
C GLU A 199 36.66 26.18 9.55
N ASN A 200 36.77 25.25 10.50
CA ASN A 200 37.61 25.37 11.69
C ASN A 200 38.92 24.57 11.59
N GLY A 201 39.30 24.11 10.39
CA GLY A 201 40.57 23.43 10.15
C GLY A 201 40.62 21.96 10.57
N TYR A 202 39.49 21.36 10.93
CA TYR A 202 39.41 19.93 11.22
C TYR A 202 39.19 19.12 9.93
N ASP A 203 40.06 18.14 9.70
CA ASP A 203 39.99 17.28 8.50
C ASP A 203 39.55 15.84 8.80
N LEU A 204 39.45 15.42 10.06
CA LEU A 204 39.15 14.02 10.40
C LEU A 204 37.76 13.86 11.01
N VAL A 205 37.02 12.85 10.54
CA VAL A 205 35.72 12.44 11.08
C VAL A 205 35.63 10.95 11.27
N LYS A 206 34.94 10.51 12.33
CA LYS A 206 34.61 9.11 12.57
C LYS A 206 33.15 8.84 12.23
N ILE A 207 32.88 7.79 11.47
CA ILE A 207 31.49 7.37 11.21
C ILE A 207 30.98 6.57 12.43
N SER A 208 29.82 6.93 12.96
CA SER A 208 29.20 6.24 14.11
C SER A 208 29.00 4.74 13.87
N SER A 209 29.16 3.90 14.88
CA SER A 209 28.87 2.45 14.78
C SER A 209 27.49 2.07 15.33
N HIS A 210 26.87 1.04 14.76
CA HIS A 210 25.56 0.54 15.17
C HIS A 210 25.53 -0.98 15.29
N ALA A 211 24.87 -1.47 16.35
CA ALA A 211 24.71 -2.91 16.58
C ALA A 211 24.00 -3.62 15.40
N THR A 212 22.93 -3.05 14.85
CA THR A 212 22.14 -3.70 13.78
C THR A 212 22.42 -3.10 12.41
N THR A 213 23.70 -3.00 12.08
CA THR A 213 24.19 -2.45 10.81
C THR A 213 23.88 -3.36 9.60
N CYS A 214 23.64 -2.74 8.45
CA CYS A 214 23.38 -3.43 7.19
C CYS A 214 24.70 -3.85 6.51
N PRO A 215 24.68 -4.79 5.54
CA PRO A 215 25.90 -5.23 4.85
C PRO A 215 26.65 -4.08 4.14
N ILE A 216 25.94 -3.03 3.71
CA ILE A 216 26.54 -1.89 3.01
C ILE A 216 27.32 -1.01 3.99
N CYS A 217 26.74 -0.73 5.17
CA CYS A 217 27.37 0.14 6.17
C CYS A 217 28.41 -0.56 7.03
N ALA A 218 28.29 -1.88 7.18
CA ALA A 218 29.17 -2.68 8.03
C ALA A 218 30.67 -2.43 7.79
N PRO A 219 31.18 -2.47 6.53
CA PRO A 219 32.58 -2.18 6.27
C PRO A 219 32.95 -0.70 6.41
N LEU A 220 31.99 0.23 6.50
CA LEU A 220 32.20 1.68 6.46
C LEU A 220 32.14 2.37 7.84
N GLN A 221 31.35 1.83 8.75
CA GLN A 221 31.17 2.39 10.10
C GLN A 221 32.40 2.20 10.99
N GLY A 222 32.54 3.04 12.02
CA GLY A 222 33.60 2.94 13.02
C GLY A 222 34.98 3.41 12.56
N ARG A 223 35.15 3.67 11.26
CA ARG A 223 36.39 4.18 10.69
C ARG A 223 36.47 5.70 10.78
N VAL A 224 37.71 6.19 10.85
CA VAL A 224 38.10 7.58 10.70
C VAL A 224 38.40 7.85 9.22
N TYR A 225 37.96 8.99 8.72
CA TYR A 225 38.11 9.43 7.34
C TYR A 225 38.67 10.85 7.28
N SER A 226 39.48 11.12 6.26
CA SER A 226 39.86 12.48 5.86
C SER A 226 38.73 13.10 5.03
N ILE A 227 38.23 14.25 5.46
CA ILE A 227 37.17 14.99 4.79
C ILE A 227 37.68 15.50 3.44
N SER A 228 38.82 16.18 3.42
CA SER A 228 39.45 16.70 2.18
C SER A 228 40.06 15.59 1.32
N GLY A 229 40.41 14.47 1.94
CA GLY A 229 41.16 13.38 1.31
C GLY A 229 42.65 13.69 1.14
N ASN A 230 43.16 14.74 1.79
CA ASN A 230 44.57 15.15 1.73
C ASN A 230 45.44 14.52 2.82
N ASP A 231 44.85 14.00 3.90
CA ASP A 231 45.61 13.23 4.91
C ASP A 231 45.77 11.78 4.44
N PRO A 232 46.97 11.37 4.00
CA PRO A 232 47.19 10.03 3.44
C PRO A 232 47.11 8.91 4.48
N ARG A 233 47.08 9.25 5.77
CA ARG A 233 46.99 8.29 6.87
C ARG A 233 45.59 7.69 7.00
N TYR A 234 44.58 8.36 6.44
CA TYR A 234 43.18 7.96 6.53
C TYR A 234 42.53 7.87 5.15
N PRO A 235 41.54 6.97 4.97
CA PRO A 235 40.77 6.92 3.73
C PRO A 235 39.97 8.21 3.51
N LYS A 236 39.73 8.56 2.24
CA LYS A 236 38.87 9.70 1.88
C LYS A 236 37.42 9.46 2.31
N LEU A 237 36.76 10.46 2.87
CA LEU A 237 35.36 10.38 3.32
C LEU A 237 34.39 10.02 2.18
N GLU A 238 34.67 10.50 0.96
CA GLU A 238 33.93 10.17 -0.26
C GLU A 238 33.80 8.65 -0.49
N ARG A 239 34.74 7.84 0.03
CA ARG A 239 34.67 6.38 -0.07
C ARG A 239 33.49 5.79 0.70
N ALA A 240 33.03 6.46 1.75
CA ALA A 240 31.93 5.99 2.58
C ALA A 240 30.57 6.55 2.17
N PHE A 241 30.53 7.72 1.53
CA PHE A 241 29.28 8.43 1.24
C PHE A 241 28.84 8.31 -0.22
N SER A 242 27.53 8.26 -0.39
CA SER A 242 26.87 8.53 -1.66
C SER A 242 26.79 10.04 -1.91
N SER A 243 26.21 10.45 -3.04
CA SER A 243 25.96 11.86 -3.41
C SER A 243 25.17 12.67 -2.37
N HIS A 244 24.52 12.02 -1.40
CA HIS A 244 23.67 12.64 -0.39
C HIS A 244 24.31 12.74 1.00
N MET A 245 25.65 12.82 1.11
CA MET A 245 26.38 12.88 2.39
C MET A 245 25.90 11.84 3.44
N THR A 246 25.51 10.67 2.92
CA THR A 246 25.03 9.51 3.66
C THR A 246 25.54 8.26 2.97
N ILE A 247 25.75 7.18 3.72
CA ILE A 247 26.23 5.90 3.15
C ILE A 247 25.26 5.35 2.10
N HIS A 248 23.96 5.37 2.41
CA HIS A 248 22.90 4.94 1.51
C HIS A 248 21.56 5.57 1.91
N PRO A 249 20.52 5.53 1.07
CA PRO A 249 19.20 6.05 1.43
C PRO A 249 18.65 5.42 2.73
N ASN A 250 18.00 6.22 3.59
CA ASN A 250 17.49 5.82 4.91
C ASN A 250 18.56 5.30 5.91
N CYS A 251 19.83 5.61 5.67
CA CYS A 251 20.92 5.33 6.60
C CYS A 251 20.80 6.16 7.89
N ARG A 252 21.22 5.58 9.03
CA ARG A 252 21.18 6.22 10.36
C ARG A 252 22.55 6.66 10.89
N HIS A 253 23.61 6.49 10.10
CA HIS A 253 24.97 6.83 10.52
C HIS A 253 25.15 8.35 10.54
N VAL A 254 25.79 8.86 11.59
CA VAL A 254 26.23 10.26 11.68
C VAL A 254 27.75 10.31 11.50
N VAL A 255 28.25 11.46 11.06
CA VAL A 255 29.65 11.84 11.26
C VAL A 255 29.85 12.38 12.67
N LEU A 256 30.97 12.01 13.27
CA LEU A 256 31.45 12.49 14.56
C LEU A 256 32.80 13.18 14.33
N PRO A 257 33.09 14.31 15.01
CA PRO A 257 34.41 14.91 14.93
C PRO A 257 35.46 13.95 15.48
N TYR A 258 36.66 13.99 14.91
CA TYR A 258 37.79 13.19 15.38
C TYR A 258 39.05 14.07 15.44
N VAL A 259 39.67 14.13 16.61
CA VAL A 259 40.94 14.85 16.83
C VAL A 259 41.97 13.83 17.26
N GLU A 260 42.89 13.51 16.36
CA GLU A 260 43.82 12.39 16.52
C GLU A 260 44.69 12.50 17.77
N GLY A 261 45.20 13.69 18.09
CA GLY A 261 46.02 13.92 19.29
C GLY A 261 45.28 13.81 20.61
N LEU A 262 43.94 13.70 20.58
CA LEU A 262 43.07 13.55 21.76
C LEU A 262 42.37 12.19 21.78
N ALA A 263 42.67 11.30 20.84
CA ALA A 263 42.07 9.97 20.77
C ALA A 263 42.82 8.99 21.69
N ASP A 264 42.06 8.14 22.41
CA ASP A 264 42.62 7.15 23.33
C ASP A 264 43.55 6.12 22.63
N ASP A 265 43.22 5.73 21.40
CA ASP A 265 43.97 4.78 20.58
C ASP A 265 44.01 5.23 19.11
N SER A 266 44.78 6.30 18.84
CA SER A 266 44.89 6.87 17.50
C SER A 266 45.49 5.92 16.47
N GLU A 267 46.46 5.09 16.89
CA GLU A 267 47.13 4.12 16.03
C GLU A 267 46.19 2.95 15.68
N GLY A 268 45.45 2.40 16.65
CA GLY A 268 44.45 1.37 16.40
C GLY A 268 43.29 1.86 15.54
N ASP A 269 42.82 3.10 15.75
CA ASP A 269 41.82 3.73 14.88
C ASP A 269 42.34 3.90 13.46
N ARG A 270 43.62 4.28 13.28
CA ARG A 270 44.26 4.38 11.96
C ARG A 270 44.39 3.02 11.28
N GLU A 271 44.83 1.99 12.00
CA GLU A 271 44.93 0.62 11.49
C GLU A 271 43.55 0.09 11.06
N PHE A 272 42.55 0.22 11.94
CA PHE A 272 41.17 -0.20 11.66
C PHE A 272 40.59 0.49 10.42
N SER A 273 40.83 1.80 10.30
CA SER A 273 40.30 2.62 9.20
C SER A 273 40.87 2.26 7.83
N ASN A 274 42.06 1.64 7.79
CA ASN A 274 42.73 1.24 6.55
C ASN A 274 42.52 -0.24 6.17
N ARG A 275 41.73 -1.00 6.94
CA ARG A 275 41.37 -2.39 6.58
C ARG A 275 40.61 -2.48 5.25
N PRO A 276 40.58 -3.63 4.55
CA PRO A 276 39.80 -3.79 3.32
C PRO A 276 38.31 -3.41 3.49
N PHE A 277 37.70 -2.87 2.43
CA PHE A 277 36.32 -2.33 2.44
C PHE A 277 35.29 -3.31 1.85
N ASP A 278 35.77 -4.35 1.20
CA ASP A 278 35.02 -5.40 0.51
C ASP A 278 34.71 -6.61 1.41
N ILE A 279 35.31 -6.64 2.60
CA ILE A 279 35.07 -7.67 3.62
C ILE A 279 33.98 -7.19 4.58
N ASP A 280 32.93 -7.99 4.78
CA ASP A 280 31.90 -7.73 5.78
C ASP A 280 32.45 -8.08 7.18
N PRO A 281 32.67 -7.09 8.07
CA PRO A 281 33.29 -7.33 9.37
C PRO A 281 32.32 -7.90 10.40
N ARG A 282 31.03 -8.09 10.07
CA ARG A 282 30.02 -8.55 11.02
C ARG A 282 30.21 -10.02 11.36
N SER A 283 30.04 -10.34 12.64
CA SER A 283 29.91 -11.71 13.11
C SER A 283 28.59 -12.34 12.62
N GLN A 284 28.55 -13.68 12.56
CA GLN A 284 27.33 -14.41 12.20
C GLN A 284 26.12 -14.02 13.08
N LYS A 285 26.36 -13.81 14.38
CA LYS A 285 25.32 -13.35 15.34
C LYS A 285 24.71 -12.01 14.95
N GLU A 286 25.53 -11.07 14.46
CA GLU A 286 25.07 -9.75 14.01
C GLU A 286 24.30 -9.83 12.70
N ILE A 287 24.77 -10.66 11.76
CA ILE A 287 24.08 -10.95 10.49
C ILE A 287 22.70 -11.55 10.77
N ASP A 288 22.61 -12.54 11.66
CA ASP A 288 21.35 -13.18 12.04
C ASP A 288 20.39 -12.19 12.71
N ARG A 289 20.90 -11.33 13.60
CA ARG A 289 20.12 -10.26 14.24
C ARG A 289 19.56 -9.29 13.20
N TYR A 290 20.39 -8.82 12.27
CA TYR A 290 19.95 -7.95 11.17
C TYR A 290 18.87 -8.64 10.31
N ASN A 291 19.10 -9.88 9.90
CA ASN A 291 18.16 -10.65 9.06
C ASN A 291 16.81 -10.86 9.76
N ARG A 292 16.81 -11.13 11.07
CA ARG A 292 15.58 -11.24 11.87
C ARG A 292 14.78 -9.93 11.87
N GLU A 293 15.44 -8.79 12.06
CA GLU A 293 14.77 -7.49 11.96
C GLU A 293 14.20 -7.22 10.56
N GLN A 294 14.94 -7.55 9.50
CA GLN A 294 14.46 -7.35 8.13
C GLN A 294 13.26 -8.23 7.83
N LYS A 295 13.22 -9.46 8.35
CA LYS A 295 12.07 -10.38 8.25
C LYS A 295 10.84 -9.81 8.95
N GLU A 296 10.98 -9.28 10.16
CA GLU A 296 9.86 -8.64 10.88
C GLU A 296 9.37 -7.38 10.17
N LYS A 297 10.28 -6.54 9.66
CA LYS A 297 9.93 -5.36 8.84
C LYS A 297 9.22 -5.77 7.55
N ALA A 298 9.63 -6.86 6.91
CA ALA A 298 8.96 -7.41 5.73
C ALA A 298 7.56 -7.93 6.05
N LYS A 299 7.39 -8.69 7.15
CA LYS A 299 6.10 -9.19 7.62
C LYS A 299 5.13 -8.04 7.93
N ARG A 300 5.59 -7.01 8.66
CA ARG A 300 4.79 -5.81 8.96
C ARG A 300 4.36 -5.09 7.67
N ARG A 301 5.25 -4.96 6.68
CA ARG A 301 4.91 -4.37 5.37
C ARG A 301 3.87 -5.21 4.61
N ALA A 302 3.97 -6.53 4.64
CA ALA A 302 3.00 -7.43 4.01
C ALA A 302 1.62 -7.33 4.69
N ASP A 303 1.60 -7.31 6.04
CA ASP A 303 0.37 -7.10 6.81
C ASP A 303 -0.27 -5.75 6.47
N PHE A 304 0.53 -4.69 6.33
CA PHE A 304 0.03 -3.35 6.01
C PHE A 304 -0.62 -3.32 4.62
N LYS A 305 0.04 -3.90 3.62
CA LYS A 305 -0.54 -4.06 2.27
C LYS A 305 -1.83 -4.85 2.28
N GLN A 306 -1.91 -5.92 3.07
CA GLN A 306 -3.14 -6.70 3.22
C GLN A 306 -4.25 -5.86 3.87
N TRP A 307 -3.96 -5.15 4.94
CA TRP A 307 -4.91 -4.27 5.61
C TRP A 307 -5.44 -3.18 4.66
N GLN A 308 -4.57 -2.52 3.89
CA GLN A 308 -4.99 -1.50 2.90
C GLN A 308 -5.96 -2.06 1.85
N LYS A 309 -5.70 -3.28 1.35
CA LYS A 309 -6.63 -3.96 0.42
C LYS A 309 -8.00 -4.20 1.07
N TYR A 310 -8.01 -4.67 2.32
CA TYR A 310 -9.24 -4.90 3.06
C TYR A 310 -9.98 -3.58 3.32
N LYS A 311 -9.25 -2.52 3.68
CA LYS A 311 -9.79 -1.21 3.96
C LYS A 311 -10.42 -0.57 2.72
N THR A 312 -9.76 -0.70 1.56
CA THR A 312 -10.25 -0.22 0.27
C THR A 312 -11.59 -0.86 -0.08
N LEU A 313 -11.72 -2.18 0.06
CA LEU A 313 -12.91 -2.92 -0.34
C LEU A 313 -14.04 -2.83 0.71
N LEU A 314 -13.72 -2.99 1.99
CA LEU A 314 -14.71 -3.13 3.05
C LEU A 314 -15.08 -1.80 3.73
N GLY A 315 -14.31 -0.74 3.50
CA GLY A 315 -14.51 0.59 4.09
C GLY A 315 -14.52 0.52 5.63
N ASN A 316 -15.65 0.90 6.23
CA ASN A 316 -15.83 0.92 7.69
C ASN A 316 -15.96 -0.47 8.32
N ARG A 317 -16.21 -1.52 7.54
CA ARG A 317 -16.28 -2.90 8.02
C ARG A 317 -14.89 -3.54 8.22
N ALA A 318 -13.84 -2.98 7.62
CA ALA A 318 -12.46 -3.37 7.93
C ALA A 318 -11.98 -2.70 9.25
N PRO A 319 -10.99 -3.29 9.94
CA PRO A 319 -10.39 -2.66 11.12
C PRO A 319 -9.95 -1.22 10.85
N LYS A 320 -10.29 -0.31 11.78
CA LYS A 320 -10.05 1.14 11.63
C LYS A 320 -8.57 1.49 11.50
N THR A 321 -7.71 0.78 12.23
CA THR A 321 -6.26 1.01 12.23
C THR A 321 -5.49 -0.24 11.83
N PHE A 322 -4.27 -0.03 11.34
CA PHE A 322 -3.35 -1.12 11.01
C PHE A 322 -3.04 -1.99 12.23
N GLU A 323 -2.84 -1.38 13.40
CA GLU A 323 -2.56 -2.08 14.65
C GLU A 323 -3.72 -2.97 15.08
N ALA A 324 -4.97 -2.51 14.91
CA ALA A 324 -6.16 -3.32 15.17
C ALA A 324 -6.24 -4.52 14.22
N PHE A 325 -5.93 -4.34 12.93
CA PHE A 325 -5.86 -5.43 11.97
C PHE A 325 -4.81 -6.47 12.35
N ARG A 326 -3.59 -6.04 12.70
CA ARG A 326 -2.54 -6.98 13.11
C ARG A 326 -2.92 -7.74 14.37
N ARG A 327 -3.54 -7.09 15.35
CA ARG A 327 -4.00 -7.74 16.58
C ARG A 327 -4.98 -8.86 16.28
N ILE A 328 -5.96 -8.60 15.41
CA ILE A 328 -6.92 -9.63 14.94
C ILE A 328 -6.16 -10.77 14.26
N LYS A 329 -5.28 -10.44 13.31
CA LYS A 329 -4.54 -11.44 12.52
C LYS A 329 -3.64 -12.34 13.36
N ILE A 330 -3.01 -11.82 14.40
CA ILE A 330 -2.03 -12.55 15.22
C ILE A 330 -2.70 -13.30 16.37
N HIS A 331 -3.72 -12.71 17.01
CA HIS A 331 -4.25 -13.21 18.28
C HIS A 331 -5.70 -13.69 18.22
N ASN A 332 -6.40 -13.55 17.09
CA ASN A 332 -7.80 -13.95 16.99
C ASN A 332 -8.09 -14.61 15.64
N GLU A 333 -7.83 -15.91 15.55
CA GLU A 333 -8.00 -16.71 14.34
C GLU A 333 -9.45 -16.69 13.82
N ASN A 334 -10.43 -16.85 14.71
CA ASN A 334 -11.85 -16.83 14.36
C ASN A 334 -12.26 -15.50 13.71
N ARG A 335 -11.94 -14.38 14.36
CA ARG A 335 -12.25 -13.04 13.84
C ARG A 335 -11.47 -12.73 12.56
N PHE A 336 -10.25 -13.25 12.42
CA PHE A 336 -9.50 -13.13 11.17
C PHE A 336 -10.13 -13.97 10.05
N TYR A 337 -10.66 -15.16 10.36
CA TYR A 337 -11.42 -15.98 9.42
C TYR A 337 -12.71 -15.29 8.96
N GLU A 338 -13.47 -14.69 9.88
CA GLU A 338 -14.64 -13.86 9.56
C GLU A 338 -14.27 -12.68 8.65
N LEU A 339 -13.18 -11.97 8.97
CA LEU A 339 -12.70 -10.85 8.16
C LEU A 339 -12.30 -11.29 6.74
N LYS A 340 -11.63 -12.45 6.60
CA LYS A 340 -11.32 -13.06 5.29
C LYS A 340 -12.60 -13.41 4.53
N THR A 341 -13.57 -14.01 5.21
CA THR A 341 -14.88 -14.40 4.65
C THR A 341 -15.63 -13.18 4.13
N LEU A 342 -15.65 -12.10 4.91
CA LEU A 342 -16.26 -10.84 4.54
C LEU A 342 -15.59 -10.22 3.30
N TYR A 343 -14.26 -10.16 3.29
CA TYR A 343 -13.48 -9.67 2.14
C TYR A 343 -13.79 -10.47 0.86
N LYS A 344 -13.81 -11.80 0.96
CA LYS A 344 -14.11 -12.70 -0.17
C LYS A 344 -15.54 -12.51 -0.67
N SER A 345 -16.51 -12.45 0.23
CA SER A 345 -17.92 -12.22 -0.09
C SER A 345 -18.11 -10.88 -0.81
N GLU A 346 -17.50 -9.81 -0.32
CA GLU A 346 -17.58 -8.49 -0.96
C GLU A 346 -16.95 -8.48 -2.35
N THR A 347 -15.82 -9.18 -2.52
CA THR A 347 -15.17 -9.34 -3.83
C THR A 347 -16.12 -10.01 -4.84
N ILE A 348 -16.89 -11.00 -4.40
CA ILE A 348 -17.87 -11.71 -5.24
C ILE A 348 -19.06 -10.79 -5.56
N ARG A 349 -19.59 -10.06 -4.57
CA ARG A 349 -20.65 -9.07 -4.79
C ARG A 349 -20.25 -8.05 -5.85
N MET A 350 -19.01 -7.57 -5.81
CA MET A 350 -18.48 -6.67 -6.83
C MET A 350 -18.45 -7.31 -8.22
N LYS A 351 -18.04 -8.57 -8.35
CA LYS A 351 -18.04 -9.31 -9.61
C LYS A 351 -19.45 -9.52 -10.19
N ILE A 352 -20.44 -9.74 -9.33
CA ILE A 352 -21.85 -9.81 -9.73
C ILE A 352 -22.34 -8.43 -10.20
N ALA A 353 -22.06 -7.38 -9.43
CA ALA A 353 -22.47 -6.01 -9.75
C ALA A 353 -21.81 -5.45 -11.01
N SER A 354 -20.58 -5.87 -11.32
CA SER A 354 -19.85 -5.48 -12.54
C SER A 354 -20.24 -6.28 -13.78
N GLY A 355 -21.05 -7.34 -13.62
CA GLY A 355 -21.40 -8.26 -14.69
C GLY A 355 -20.27 -9.22 -15.10
N GLU A 356 -19.16 -9.29 -14.35
CA GLU A 356 -18.18 -10.39 -14.54
C GLU A 356 -18.82 -11.75 -14.27
N ILE A 357 -19.62 -11.83 -13.21
CA ILE A 357 -20.52 -12.94 -12.96
C ILE A 357 -21.87 -12.58 -13.58
N THR A 358 -22.29 -13.37 -14.56
CA THR A 358 -23.52 -13.10 -15.30
C THR A 358 -24.77 -13.25 -14.42
N LYS A 359 -25.68 -12.28 -14.52
CA LYS A 359 -27.03 -12.32 -13.93
C LYS A 359 -28.08 -12.85 -14.91
N LYS A 360 -27.69 -13.11 -16.17
CA LYS A 360 -28.62 -13.60 -17.19
C LYS A 360 -28.99 -15.05 -16.88
N ILE A 361 -30.29 -15.30 -16.75
CA ILE A 361 -30.82 -16.63 -16.58
C ILE A 361 -30.52 -17.46 -17.82
N ASN A 362 -30.05 -18.69 -17.60
CA ASN A 362 -29.96 -19.72 -18.61
C ASN A 362 -31.33 -20.45 -18.68
N PRO A 363 -32.10 -20.32 -19.77
CA PRO A 363 -33.45 -20.88 -19.85
C PRO A 363 -33.48 -22.39 -19.64
N ASP A 364 -32.52 -23.14 -20.19
CA ASP A 364 -32.48 -24.60 -20.12
C ASP A 364 -32.22 -25.09 -18.68
N LYS A 365 -31.34 -24.39 -17.95
CA LYS A 365 -31.12 -24.68 -16.53
C LYS A 365 -32.32 -24.29 -15.69
N GLN A 366 -32.92 -23.14 -15.98
CA GLN A 366 -34.08 -22.66 -15.25
C GLN A 366 -35.30 -23.56 -15.43
N ALA A 367 -35.50 -24.10 -16.64
CA ALA A 367 -36.64 -24.97 -16.99
C ALA A 367 -36.79 -26.18 -16.04
N ARG A 368 -35.68 -26.68 -15.49
CA ARG A 368 -35.67 -27.77 -14.49
C ARG A 368 -36.27 -27.41 -13.14
N HIS A 369 -36.55 -26.13 -12.91
CA HIS A 369 -37.12 -25.57 -11.70
C HIS A 369 -38.38 -24.74 -12.00
N MET A 370 -39.02 -24.95 -13.15
CA MET A 370 -40.27 -24.28 -13.52
C MET A 370 -41.42 -25.28 -13.52
N PHE A 371 -42.44 -25.04 -12.72
CA PHE A 371 -43.61 -25.91 -12.69
C PHE A 371 -44.28 -26.00 -14.07
N GLY A 372 -44.74 -27.19 -14.44
CA GLY A 372 -45.40 -27.44 -15.74
C GLY A 372 -44.46 -27.47 -16.96
N ASN A 373 -43.15 -27.29 -16.79
CA ASN A 373 -42.20 -27.44 -17.89
C ASN A 373 -41.84 -28.93 -18.10
N PRO A 374 -41.79 -29.45 -19.34
CA PRO A 374 -41.38 -30.83 -19.59
C PRO A 374 -40.01 -31.21 -19.02
N ALA A 375 -39.06 -30.25 -18.97
CA ALA A 375 -37.74 -30.45 -18.37
C ALA A 375 -37.80 -30.64 -16.84
N TYR A 376 -38.74 -29.99 -16.15
CA TYR A 376 -38.98 -30.20 -14.73
C TYR A 376 -39.46 -31.63 -14.45
N GLU A 377 -40.45 -32.11 -15.23
CA GLU A 377 -40.99 -33.47 -15.06
C GLU A 377 -39.95 -34.56 -15.34
N ASN A 378 -39.10 -34.36 -16.35
CA ASN A 378 -37.98 -35.26 -16.62
C ASN A 378 -36.97 -35.24 -15.47
N TYR A 379 -36.60 -34.06 -14.99
CA TYR A 379 -35.64 -33.93 -13.90
C TYR A 379 -36.15 -34.52 -12.59
N LYS A 380 -37.44 -34.32 -12.27
CA LYS A 380 -38.11 -34.94 -11.13
C LYS A 380 -38.10 -36.48 -11.22
N ARG A 381 -38.36 -37.04 -12.41
CA ARG A 381 -38.28 -38.49 -12.64
C ARG A 381 -36.87 -39.04 -12.41
N ASP A 382 -35.85 -38.31 -12.84
CA ASP A 382 -34.46 -38.74 -12.65
C ASP A 382 -34.02 -38.67 -11.18
N LEU A 383 -34.34 -37.58 -10.48
CA LEU A 383 -34.07 -37.45 -9.05
C LEU A 383 -34.75 -38.53 -8.20
N LYS A 384 -35.97 -38.94 -8.59
CA LYS A 384 -36.68 -40.02 -7.90
C LYS A 384 -35.97 -41.37 -8.00
N LYS A 385 -35.28 -41.64 -9.11
CA LYS A 385 -34.44 -42.85 -9.26
C LYS A 385 -33.23 -42.83 -8.31
N GLU A 386 -32.76 -41.63 -7.95
CA GLU A 386 -31.66 -41.41 -7.00
C GLU A 386 -32.15 -41.34 -5.53
N GLY A 387 -33.45 -41.60 -5.27
CA GLY A 387 -34.03 -41.56 -3.93
C GLY A 387 -34.34 -40.14 -3.41
N VAL A 388 -34.40 -39.14 -4.29
CA VAL A 388 -34.73 -37.75 -3.95
C VAL A 388 -36.17 -37.44 -4.38
N ASN A 389 -36.99 -36.89 -3.48
CA ASN A 389 -38.44 -36.69 -3.70
C ASN A 389 -38.80 -35.72 -4.83
N GLY A 390 -37.87 -34.85 -5.23
CA GLY A 390 -37.99 -33.98 -6.39
C GLY A 390 -37.32 -32.63 -6.18
N PRO A 391 -37.21 -31.81 -7.23
CA PRO A 391 -36.60 -30.49 -7.12
C PRO A 391 -37.63 -29.44 -6.67
N SER A 392 -37.17 -28.43 -5.92
CA SER A 392 -37.93 -27.19 -5.69
C SER A 392 -38.29 -26.51 -7.01
N TYR A 393 -39.46 -25.87 -7.07
CA TYR A 393 -40.02 -25.32 -8.30
C TYR A 393 -40.67 -23.96 -8.13
N LEU A 394 -40.49 -23.11 -9.15
CA LEU A 394 -41.13 -21.80 -9.27
C LEU A 394 -42.52 -21.92 -9.88
N THR A 395 -43.43 -21.08 -9.41
CA THR A 395 -44.78 -20.87 -9.96
C THR A 395 -44.91 -19.56 -10.73
N ILE A 396 -43.86 -18.75 -10.75
CA ILE A 396 -43.75 -17.49 -11.50
C ILE A 396 -43.24 -17.73 -12.93
N SER A 397 -43.35 -16.73 -13.79
CA SER A 397 -42.80 -16.76 -15.16
C SER A 397 -41.26 -16.65 -15.19
N LEU A 398 -40.66 -17.03 -16.32
CA LEU A 398 -39.22 -16.88 -16.56
C LEU A 398 -38.76 -15.42 -16.49
N SER A 399 -39.58 -14.48 -16.98
CA SER A 399 -39.30 -13.04 -16.90
C SER A 399 -39.29 -12.55 -15.47
N GLU A 400 -40.25 -12.98 -14.65
CA GLU A 400 -40.29 -12.62 -13.23
C GLU A 400 -39.12 -13.22 -12.45
N ALA A 401 -38.69 -14.45 -12.79
CA ALA A 401 -37.48 -15.03 -12.25
C ALA A 401 -36.24 -14.18 -12.60
N GLN A 402 -36.15 -13.70 -13.84
CA GLN A 402 -35.06 -12.81 -14.27
C GLN A 402 -35.08 -11.47 -13.53
N ASP A 403 -36.27 -10.91 -13.26
CA ASP A 403 -36.43 -9.69 -12.46
C ASP A 403 -35.98 -9.89 -11.01
N LEU A 404 -36.27 -11.04 -10.41
CA LEU A 404 -35.76 -11.39 -9.08
C LEU A 404 -34.23 -11.47 -9.06
N VAL A 405 -33.61 -12.10 -10.06
CA VAL A 405 -32.14 -12.11 -10.17
C VAL A 405 -31.60 -10.70 -10.31
N ASN A 406 -32.19 -9.88 -11.19
CA ASN A 406 -31.74 -8.49 -11.38
C ASN A 406 -31.85 -7.65 -10.11
N LYS A 407 -32.89 -7.90 -9.31
CA LYS A 407 -33.16 -7.19 -8.05
C LYS A 407 -32.24 -7.63 -6.91
N TYR A 408 -32.05 -8.94 -6.73
CA TYR A 408 -31.45 -9.50 -5.52
C TYR A 408 -30.03 -10.06 -5.70
N ALA A 409 -29.54 -10.24 -6.93
CA ALA A 409 -28.19 -10.78 -7.15
C ALA A 409 -27.13 -9.93 -6.45
N GLY A 410 -26.31 -10.57 -5.62
CA GLY A 410 -25.28 -9.92 -4.82
C GLY A 410 -25.79 -9.24 -3.55
N THR A 411 -27.05 -9.44 -3.16
CA THR A 411 -27.62 -8.95 -1.89
C THR A 411 -27.76 -10.05 -0.83
N GLY A 412 -27.76 -11.32 -1.24
CA GLY A 412 -27.98 -12.47 -0.38
C GLY A 412 -26.77 -12.88 0.45
N ARG A 413 -26.88 -14.03 1.11
CA ARG A 413 -25.74 -14.70 1.76
C ARG A 413 -24.91 -15.40 0.68
N ILE A 414 -23.71 -14.89 0.41
CA ILE A 414 -22.73 -15.55 -0.49
C ILE A 414 -22.20 -16.82 0.18
N TRP A 415 -22.25 -17.94 -0.52
CA TRP A 415 -21.70 -19.20 -0.02
C TRP A 415 -20.24 -19.37 -0.44
N LEU A 416 -19.39 -19.65 0.55
CA LEU A 416 -17.99 -20.02 0.37
C LEU A 416 -17.77 -21.44 0.91
N ASN A 417 -16.88 -22.21 0.29
CA ASN A 417 -16.48 -23.51 0.82
C ASN A 417 -15.47 -23.38 1.98
N GLY A 418 -15.04 -24.50 2.57
CA GLY A 418 -14.08 -24.50 3.69
C GLY A 418 -12.75 -23.79 3.41
N SER A 419 -12.33 -23.71 2.15
CA SER A 419 -11.14 -22.98 1.69
C SER A 419 -11.41 -21.52 1.31
N LEU A 420 -12.60 -20.99 1.59
CA LEU A 420 -13.07 -19.65 1.22
C LEU A 420 -13.14 -19.37 -0.29
N ASN A 421 -13.34 -20.43 -1.09
CA ASN A 421 -13.62 -20.31 -2.52
C ASN A 421 -15.13 -20.15 -2.74
N PHE A 422 -15.52 -19.38 -3.75
CA PHE A 422 -16.92 -19.15 -4.07
C PHE A 422 -17.59 -20.48 -4.46
N ALA A 423 -18.68 -20.83 -3.76
CA ALA A 423 -19.47 -22.04 -4.05
C ALA A 423 -20.45 -21.84 -5.23
N ASN A 424 -20.28 -20.75 -5.98
CA ASN A 424 -21.14 -20.36 -7.09
C ASN A 424 -22.63 -20.21 -6.70
N SER A 425 -22.90 -19.85 -5.46
CA SER A 425 -24.27 -19.67 -4.98
C SER A 425 -24.41 -18.56 -3.95
N GLU A 426 -25.62 -18.00 -3.90
CA GLU A 426 -26.07 -17.19 -2.78
C GLU A 426 -27.52 -17.51 -2.43
N THR A 427 -27.91 -17.24 -1.19
CA THR A 427 -29.29 -17.42 -0.72
C THR A 427 -29.94 -16.07 -0.45
N ILE A 428 -31.14 -15.86 -0.99
CA ILE A 428 -31.98 -14.69 -0.78
C ILE A 428 -33.08 -15.05 0.21
N ILE A 429 -33.14 -14.32 1.32
CA ILE A 429 -34.18 -14.47 2.38
C ILE A 429 -35.01 -13.20 2.59
N GLN A 430 -34.75 -12.16 1.80
CA GLN A 430 -35.33 -10.81 1.95
C GLN A 430 -36.49 -10.57 0.97
N ASN A 431 -37.06 -11.64 0.42
CA ASN A 431 -38.09 -11.54 -0.60
C ASN A 431 -39.43 -12.00 -0.03
N ASP A 432 -40.31 -11.03 0.22
CA ASP A 432 -41.63 -11.28 0.80
C ASP A 432 -42.63 -11.88 -0.20
N ARG A 433 -42.34 -11.75 -1.51
CA ARG A 433 -43.16 -12.34 -2.57
C ARG A 433 -42.99 -13.86 -2.57
N LYS A 434 -44.09 -14.60 -2.43
CA LYS A 434 -44.10 -16.06 -2.65
C LYS A 434 -43.89 -16.36 -4.14
N ILE A 435 -42.92 -17.22 -4.44
CA ILE A 435 -42.42 -17.45 -5.82
C ILE A 435 -42.48 -18.91 -6.25
N GLY A 436 -42.73 -19.82 -5.31
CA GLY A 436 -42.77 -21.25 -5.58
C GLY A 436 -42.69 -22.08 -4.30
N TYR A 437 -42.46 -23.37 -4.48
CA TYR A 437 -42.43 -24.37 -3.41
C TYR A 437 -41.02 -24.94 -3.22
N TYR A 438 -40.57 -24.91 -1.97
CA TYR A 438 -39.40 -25.66 -1.51
C TYR A 438 -39.84 -27.09 -1.17
N ILE A 439 -39.15 -28.08 -1.73
CA ILE A 439 -39.38 -29.50 -1.41
C ILE A 439 -38.38 -29.92 -0.33
N ASP A 440 -38.89 -30.32 0.84
CA ASP A 440 -38.03 -30.82 1.92
C ASP A 440 -37.56 -32.27 1.67
N LYS A 441 -36.75 -32.81 2.59
CA LYS A 441 -36.20 -34.17 2.47
C LYS A 441 -37.28 -35.25 2.47
N ASP A 442 -38.42 -34.98 3.10
CA ASP A 442 -39.55 -35.91 3.21
C ASP A 442 -40.52 -35.76 2.02
N GLY A 443 -40.29 -34.77 1.17
CA GLY A 443 -41.07 -34.49 -0.03
C GLY A 443 -42.23 -33.53 0.19
N ASN A 444 -42.35 -32.90 1.36
CA ASN A 444 -43.40 -31.93 1.62
C ASN A 444 -43.10 -30.61 0.90
N GLU A 445 -44.17 -29.97 0.41
CA GLU A 445 -44.08 -28.72 -0.33
C GLU A 445 -44.34 -27.52 0.58
N HIS A 446 -43.38 -26.59 0.64
CA HIS A 446 -43.46 -25.39 1.46
C HIS A 446 -43.46 -24.13 0.60
N LEU A 447 -44.56 -23.37 0.63
CA LEU A 447 -44.69 -22.12 -0.13
C LEU A 447 -43.72 -21.05 0.42
N THR A 448 -42.73 -20.67 -0.38
CA THR A 448 -41.62 -19.82 0.07
C THR A 448 -41.39 -18.62 -0.85
N GLY A 449 -40.84 -17.56 -0.24
CA GLY A 449 -40.28 -16.40 -0.95
C GLY A 449 -38.76 -16.47 -1.05
N ASN A 450 -38.12 -17.37 -0.28
CA ASN A 450 -36.68 -17.55 -0.27
C ASN A 450 -36.24 -18.33 -1.51
N PHE A 451 -35.08 -18.00 -2.04
CA PHE A 451 -34.49 -18.74 -3.16
C PHE A 451 -32.98 -18.70 -3.15
N ASP A 452 -32.40 -19.74 -3.72
CA ASP A 452 -30.99 -19.76 -4.08
C ASP A 452 -30.80 -19.19 -5.48
N ILE A 453 -29.74 -18.40 -5.67
CA ILE A 453 -29.22 -18.05 -6.99
C ILE A 453 -27.97 -18.88 -7.23
N ARG A 454 -27.94 -19.61 -8.35
CA ARG A 454 -26.79 -20.40 -8.78
C ARG A 454 -26.14 -19.77 -9.99
N TYR A 455 -24.86 -19.45 -9.85
CA TYR A 455 -24.02 -18.85 -10.87
C TYR A 455 -23.26 -19.93 -11.64
N SER A 456 -23.14 -19.79 -12.96
CA SER A 456 -22.32 -20.70 -13.75
C SER A 456 -21.76 -20.02 -14.99
N LYS A 457 -20.82 -20.68 -15.67
CA LYS A 457 -20.24 -20.18 -16.93
C LYS A 457 -21.30 -19.92 -18.01
N THR A 458 -22.37 -20.72 -18.06
CA THR A 458 -23.40 -20.66 -19.11
C THR A 458 -24.59 -19.79 -18.76
N GLY A 459 -24.58 -19.10 -17.60
CA GLY A 459 -25.70 -18.34 -17.08
C GLY A 459 -26.11 -18.75 -15.68
N THR A 460 -27.13 -18.06 -15.18
CA THR A 460 -27.64 -18.18 -13.82
C THR A 460 -28.97 -18.95 -13.82
N HIS A 461 -29.34 -19.55 -12.70
CA HIS A 461 -30.70 -20.03 -12.47
C HIS A 461 -31.04 -19.89 -10.99
N ILE A 462 -32.32 -19.90 -10.66
CA ILE A 462 -32.82 -19.80 -9.30
C ILE A 462 -33.79 -20.91 -8.99
N PHE A 463 -33.88 -21.28 -7.71
CA PHE A 463 -34.90 -22.21 -7.23
C PHE A 463 -35.30 -21.88 -5.78
N PRO A 464 -36.55 -22.17 -5.39
CA PRO A 464 -37.02 -21.92 -4.03
C PRO A 464 -36.26 -22.72 -2.97
N THR A 465 -36.06 -22.12 -1.80
CA THR A 465 -35.39 -22.74 -0.66
C THR A 465 -36.15 -22.50 0.65
N GLY A 466 -35.81 -23.29 1.67
CA GLY A 466 -36.40 -23.22 3.00
C GLY A 466 -36.11 -21.92 3.75
#